data_AF-A0A3A3EMG1-F1
#
_entry.id   AF-A0A3A3EMG1-F1
#
_cell.length_a   1.000
_cell.length_b   1.000
_cell.length_c   1.000
_cell.angle_alpha   90.00
_cell.angle_beta   90.00
_cell.angle_gamma   90.00
#
_symmetry.space_group_name_H-M   'P 1'
#
loop_
_entity.id
_entity.type
_entity.pdbx_description
1 polymer ?
#
loop_
_entity_poly.entity_id
_entity_poly.type
_entity_poly.pdbx_seq_one_letter_code
_entity_poly.pdbx_strand_id
1 'polypeptide(L)'
;MSTENLKKELEAALSITDWSPTESELHEIARRINSLSCAAPKIDIEHIVLDVVGSIEFISMEGADNTDLTTLLLLATKTTKK
;
A
#
# COMPACT_ATOMS: atom_id res chain seq x y z
N MET A 1 10.66 -4.09 -10.79
CA MET A 1 9.58 -3.93 -9.81
C MET A 1 8.34 -3.61 -10.62
N SER A 2 7.37 -4.52 -10.73
CA SER A 2 6.10 -4.19 -11.38
C SER A 2 5.26 -3.41 -10.38
N THR A 3 5.28 -2.08 -10.49
CA THR A 3 4.48 -1.13 -9.68
C THR A 3 2.98 -1.43 -9.76
N GLU A 4 2.54 -2.09 -10.83
CA GLU A 4 1.18 -2.59 -11.04
C GLU A 4 0.73 -3.61 -9.98
N ASN A 5 1.62 -4.50 -9.54
CA ASN A 5 1.28 -5.47 -8.48
C ASN A 5 1.15 -4.77 -7.13
N LEU A 6 2.05 -3.83 -6.83
CA LEU A 6 1.94 -3.02 -5.62
C LEU A 6 0.63 -2.24 -5.60
N LYS A 7 0.25 -1.63 -6.73
CA LYS A 7 -1.00 -0.91 -6.87
C LYS A 7 -2.20 -1.80 -6.53
N LYS A 8 -2.30 -2.97 -7.18
CA LYS A 8 -3.41 -3.92 -6.94
C LYS A 8 -3.48 -4.40 -5.50
N GLU A 9 -2.34 -4.67 -4.90
CA GLU A 9 -2.26 -5.15 -3.53
C GLU A 9 -2.64 -4.04 -2.54
N LEU A 10 -2.27 -2.78 -2.80
CA LEU A 10 -2.74 -1.63 -2.04
C LEU A 10 -4.25 -1.41 -2.21
N GLU A 11 -4.78 -1.52 -3.44
CA GLU A 11 -6.22 -1.42 -3.70
C GLU A 11 -7.01 -2.48 -2.94
N ALA A 12 -6.55 -3.73 -2.96
CA ALA A 12 -7.18 -4.84 -2.23
C ALA A 12 -7.03 -4.70 -0.71
N ALA A 13 -5.85 -4.31 -0.23
CA ALA A 13 -5.54 -4.21 1.19
C ALA A 13 -6.21 -3.02 1.87
N LEU A 14 -6.26 -1.89 1.18
CA LEU A 14 -6.82 -0.62 1.68
C LEU A 14 -8.26 -0.39 1.24
N SER A 15 -8.82 -1.27 0.40
CA SER A 15 -10.13 -1.07 -0.24
C SER A 15 -10.23 0.29 -0.92
N ILE A 16 -9.15 0.71 -1.59
CA ILE A 16 -9.12 1.94 -2.36
C ILE A 16 -9.97 1.74 -3.61
N THR A 17 -10.95 2.61 -3.79
CA THR A 17 -11.86 2.56 -4.93
C THR A 17 -11.57 3.63 -5.96
N ASP A 18 -11.01 4.76 -5.54
CA ASP A 18 -10.63 5.85 -6.44
C ASP A 18 -9.26 6.43 -6.04
N TRP A 19 -8.30 6.27 -6.94
CA TRP A 19 -6.99 6.91 -6.90
C TRP A 19 -6.27 6.75 -8.25
N SER A 20 -5.36 7.67 -8.56
CA SER A 20 -4.57 7.66 -9.79
C SER A 20 -3.10 7.96 -9.51
N PRO A 21 -2.37 7.07 -8.80
CA PRO A 21 -0.97 7.29 -8.49
C PRO A 21 -0.12 7.17 -9.76
N THR A 22 0.86 8.06 -9.89
CA THR A 22 1.92 7.97 -10.89
C THR A 22 2.93 6.88 -10.53
N GLU A 23 3.73 6.47 -11.51
CA GLU A 23 4.79 5.48 -11.30
C GLU A 23 5.80 5.93 -10.23
N SER A 24 6.11 7.23 -10.20
CA SER A 24 7.02 7.81 -9.20
C SER A 24 6.44 7.73 -7.78
N GLU A 25 5.14 7.99 -7.63
CA GLU A 25 4.42 7.87 -6.35
C GLU A 25 4.37 6.41 -5.87
N LEU A 26 4.06 5.46 -6.76
CA LEU A 26 4.10 4.03 -6.42
C LEU A 26 5.50 3.58 -5.97
N HIS A 27 6.55 4.10 -6.59
CA HIS A 27 7.93 3.81 -6.18
C HIS A 27 8.27 4.40 -4.80
N GLU A 28 7.80 5.60 -4.48
CA GLU A 28 8.02 6.20 -3.16
C GLU A 28 7.24 5.45 -2.08
N ILE A 29 5.98 5.08 -2.35
CA ILE A 29 5.17 4.23 -1.48
C ILE A 29 5.89 2.90 -1.23
N ALA A 30 6.37 2.23 -2.27
CA ALA A 30 7.13 0.98 -2.14
C ALA A 30 8.38 1.15 -1.27
N ARG A 31 9.10 2.26 -1.42
CA ARG A 31 10.32 2.56 -0.66
C ARG A 31 9.98 2.78 0.81
N ARG A 32 8.95 3.56 1.11
CA ARG A 32 8.48 3.84 2.47
C ARG A 32 7.95 2.58 3.16
N ILE A 33 7.18 1.74 2.45
CA ILE A 33 6.71 0.43 2.95
C ILE A 33 7.89 -0.50 3.23
N ASN A 34 8.90 -0.58 2.36
CA ASN A 34 10.10 -1.38 2.62
C ASN A 34 10.94 -0.84 3.80
N SER A 35 10.83 0.45 4.10
CA SER A 35 11.48 1.08 5.25
C SER A 35 10.73 0.83 6.57
N LEU A 36 9.46 0.45 6.50
CA LEU A 36 8.69 0.03 7.68
C LEU A 36 9.15 -1.38 8.07
N SER A 37 9.80 -1.50 9.23
CA SER A 37 10.26 -2.80 9.74
C SER A 37 9.07 -3.64 10.16
N CYS A 38 8.88 -4.79 9.48
CA CYS A 38 8.07 -5.96 9.84
C CYS A 38 6.89 -5.68 10.79
N ALA A 39 5.68 -5.60 10.24
CA ALA A 39 4.39 -5.31 10.91
C ALA A 39 4.03 -3.83 11.08
N ALA A 40 4.00 -3.08 9.98
CA ALA A 40 3.20 -1.87 9.89
C ALA A 40 1.69 -2.19 9.79
N PRO A 41 0.87 -1.57 10.66
CA PRO A 41 -0.57 -1.67 10.59
C PRO A 41 -1.11 -0.97 9.34
N LYS A 42 -2.32 -1.35 8.94
CA LYS A 42 -3.03 -0.78 7.79
C LYS A 42 -3.04 0.75 7.77
N ILE A 43 -3.27 1.36 8.93
CA ILE A 43 -3.31 2.82 9.10
C ILE A 43 -2.00 3.54 8.74
N ASP A 44 -0.84 2.93 9.01
CA ASP A 44 0.46 3.52 8.66
C ASP A 44 0.68 3.51 7.14
N ILE A 45 0.21 2.44 6.49
CA ILE A 45 0.26 2.32 5.04
C ILE A 45 -0.72 3.30 4.39
N GLU A 46 -1.94 3.45 4.94
CA GLU A 46 -2.91 4.46 4.49
C GLU A 46 -2.34 5.87 4.59
N HIS A 47 -1.68 6.21 5.70
CA HIS A 47 -1.00 7.49 5.85
C HIS A 47 0.11 7.70 4.82
N ILE A 48 0.92 6.67 4.54
CA ILE A 48 1.97 6.77 3.51
C ILE A 48 1.37 7.02 2.13
N VAL A 49 0.31 6.29 1.77
CA VAL A 49 -0.35 6.45 0.47
C VAL A 49 -0.99 7.84 0.38
N LEU A 50 -1.68 8.29 1.42
CA LEU A 50 -2.29 9.62 1.49
C LEU A 50 -1.23 10.74 1.43
N ASP A 51 -0.08 10.59 2.10
CA ASP A 51 0.99 11.59 2.10
C ASP A 51 1.66 11.71 0.72
N VAL A 52 1.80 10.58 0.00
CA VAL A 52 2.43 10.56 -1.32
C VAL A 52 1.46 11.01 -2.42
N VAL A 53 0.24 10.48 -2.44
CA VAL A 53 -0.76 10.70 -3.51
C VAL A 53 -1.65 11.92 -3.24
N GLY A 54 -1.75 12.34 -1.98
CA GLY A 54 -2.50 13.52 -1.54
C GLY A 54 -4.02 13.35 -1.49
N SER A 55 -4.60 12.53 -2.36
CA SER A 55 -6.04 12.28 -2.40
C SER A 55 -6.34 10.85 -2.82
N ILE A 56 -6.99 10.12 -1.92
CA ILE A 56 -7.45 8.75 -2.14
C ILE A 56 -8.86 8.60 -1.57
N GLU A 57 -9.72 7.87 -2.27
CA GLU A 57 -11.01 7.42 -1.73
C GLU A 57 -10.91 5.94 -1.38
N PHE A 58 -11.17 5.64 -0.11
CA PHE A 58 -11.23 4.28 0.42
C PHE A 58 -12.57 4.04 1.08
N ILE A 59 -13.09 2.82 0.93
CA ILE A 59 -14.28 2.40 1.67
C ILE A 59 -13.82 2.02 3.08
N SER A 60 -13.95 2.95 4.03
CA SER A 60 -13.77 2.65 5.45
C SER A 60 -14.90 1.73 5.91
N MET A 61 -14.61 0.43 6.03
CA MET A 61 -15.51 -0.49 6.71
C MET A 61 -15.33 -0.28 8.22
N GLU A 62 -16.29 0.38 8.87
CA GLU A 62 -16.32 0.54 10.33
C GLU A 62 -16.14 -0.84 11.01
N GLY A 63 -14.99 -1.07 11.65
CA GLY A 63 -14.82 -2.16 12.61
C GLY A 63 -13.56 -3.02 12.59
N ALA A 64 -12.60 -2.87 11.67
CA ALA A 64 -11.48 -3.84 11.63
C ALA A 64 -10.15 -3.32 11.04
N ASP A 65 -9.41 -2.52 11.79
CA ASP A 65 -8.05 -2.10 11.42
C ASP A 65 -6.99 -2.64 12.41
N ASN A 66 -6.98 -3.95 12.64
CA ASN A 66 -5.88 -4.68 13.31
C ASN A 66 -5.18 -5.67 12.37
N THR A 67 -5.41 -5.56 11.06
CA THR A 67 -4.87 -6.50 10.08
C THR A 67 -3.44 -6.09 9.69
N ASP A 68 -2.49 -6.98 9.99
CA ASP A 68 -1.09 -6.86 9.62
C ASP A 68 -0.89 -7.02 8.10
N LEU A 69 -1.03 -5.93 7.36
CA LEU A 69 -0.90 -5.90 5.90
C LEU A 69 0.54 -5.96 5.40
N THR A 70 1.51 -5.77 6.29
CA THR A 70 2.92 -5.71 5.92
C THR A 70 3.41 -6.97 5.23
N THR A 71 2.94 -8.15 5.65
CA THR A 71 3.35 -9.40 5.01
C THR A 71 2.84 -9.50 3.57
N LEU A 72 1.60 -9.07 3.29
CA LEU A 72 1.02 -9.07 1.95
C LEU A 72 1.76 -8.08 1.02
N LEU A 73 1.96 -6.86 1.49
CA LEU A 73 2.66 -5.82 0.72
C LEU A 73 4.15 -6.15 0.52
N LEU A 74 4.79 -6.79 1.50
CA LEU A 74 6.17 -7.24 1.36
C LEU A 74 6.29 -8.40 0.35
N LEU A 75 5.30 -9.28 0.24
CA LEU A 75 5.27 -10.32 -0.80
C LEU A 75 5.02 -9.72 -2.19
N ALA A 76 4.14 -8.72 -2.30
CA ALA A 76 3.89 -7.97 -3.52
C ALA A 76 5.17 -7.28 -4.05
N THR A 77 5.99 -6.76 -3.13
CA THR A 77 7.27 -6.12 -3.49
C THR A 77 8.42 -7.11 -3.71
N LYS A 78 8.32 -8.35 -3.20
CA LYS A 78 9.37 -9.39 -3.33
C LYS A 78 9.16 -10.38 -4.47
N THR A 79 7.96 -10.48 -5.05
CA THR A 79 7.63 -11.36 -6.19
C THR A 79 8.19 -10.87 -7.53
N THR A 80 9.44 -10.39 -7.53
CA THR A 80 10.29 -10.30 -8.72
C THR A 80 11.67 -10.88 -8.40
N LYS A 81 11.72 -12.18 -8.15
CA LYS A 81 12.91 -12.97 -8.49
C LYS A 81 12.50 -13.92 -9.61
N LYS A 82 13.26 -13.81 -10.71
CA LYS A 82 13.23 -14.57 -11.97
C LYS A 82 12.62 -15.95 -11.91
#